data_AF-A0A0X9TAM6-F1
#
_entry.id   AF-A0A0X9TAM6-F1
#
_cell.length_a   1.000
_cell.length_b   1.000
_cell.length_c   1.000
_cell.angle_alpha   90.00
_cell.angle_beta   90.00
_cell.angle_gamma   90.00
#
_symmetry.space_group_name_H-M   'P 1'
#
loop_
_entity.id
_entity.type
_entity.pdbx_description
1 polymer ?
#
loop_
_entity_poly.entity_id
_entity_poly.type
_entity_poly.pdbx_seq_one_letter_code
_entity_poly.pdbx_strand_id
1 'polypeptide(L)'
;MGAAPTTSDVAGLQNDPTTNVARPNPAYGKHMQDAEMFTNAAYMALNIWDRFDVFCTLGATTGYLKGNSASFNLVGLFGTKTQASSFNTANLFPNTALNQAVVELYTDTTFAWSVGARAALWECGCATLGASFQYAQSKPKV
;
A
#
# COMPACT_ATOMS: atom_id res chain seq x y z
N MET A 1 7.92 10.06 -18.40
CA MET A 1 9.21 10.45 -17.79
C MET A 1 9.88 11.50 -18.67
N GLY A 2 10.68 12.38 -18.07
CA GLY A 2 11.56 13.31 -18.79
C GLY A 2 12.71 12.62 -19.51
N ALA A 3 13.42 13.36 -20.37
CA ALA A 3 14.62 12.88 -21.05
C ALA A 3 15.69 12.46 -20.03
N ALA A 4 16.24 11.25 -20.17
CA ALA A 4 17.31 10.78 -19.27
C ALA A 4 18.61 11.54 -19.50
N PRO A 5 19.40 11.75 -18.43
CA PRO A 5 20.75 12.26 -18.56
C PRO A 5 21.62 11.38 -19.46
N THR A 6 22.48 12.00 -20.27
CA THR A 6 23.46 11.35 -21.15
C THR A 6 24.89 11.67 -20.73
N THR A 7 25.89 10.94 -21.25
CA THR A 7 27.31 11.19 -20.96
C THR A 7 27.83 12.53 -21.48
N SER A 8 27.08 13.17 -22.40
CA SER A 8 27.40 14.49 -22.94
C SER A 8 26.91 15.62 -22.05
N ASP A 9 26.12 15.29 -21.03
CA ASP A 9 25.48 16.29 -20.20
C ASP A 9 26.43 16.84 -19.14
N VAL A 10 26.33 18.16 -18.90
CA VAL A 10 27.21 18.89 -17.97
C VAL A 10 26.44 19.29 -16.72
N ALA A 11 27.00 18.95 -15.55
CA ALA A 11 26.42 19.25 -14.25
C ALA A 11 26.05 20.74 -14.11
N GLY A 12 24.78 21.02 -13.81
CA GLY A 12 24.27 22.39 -13.60
C GLY A 12 23.89 23.16 -14.87
N LEU A 13 24.08 22.59 -16.08
CA LEU A 13 23.72 23.24 -17.35
C LEU A 13 22.53 22.58 -18.08
N GLN A 14 22.04 21.43 -17.62
CA GLN A 14 20.88 20.79 -18.26
C GLN A 14 19.59 21.58 -18.00
N ASN A 15 18.74 21.65 -19.03
CA ASN A 15 17.39 22.17 -18.89
C ASN A 15 16.54 21.16 -18.13
N ASP A 16 15.68 21.66 -17.24
CA ASP A 16 14.80 20.78 -16.49
C ASP A 16 13.83 20.07 -17.45
N PRO A 17 13.56 18.78 -17.23
CA PRO A 17 12.67 18.00 -18.07
C PRO A 17 11.22 18.44 -17.87
N THR A 18 10.67 19.21 -18.82
CA THR A 18 9.27 19.68 -18.82
C THR A 18 8.38 18.92 -19.80
N THR A 19 8.96 18.03 -20.60
CA THR A 19 8.24 17.20 -21.57
C THR A 19 8.11 15.77 -21.04
N ASN A 20 6.89 15.24 -21.10
CA ASN A 20 6.63 13.86 -20.72
C ASN A 20 6.78 12.94 -21.94
N VAL A 21 7.71 11.99 -21.86
CA VAL A 21 7.89 10.92 -22.84
C VAL A 21 7.45 9.60 -22.23
N ALA A 22 6.66 8.83 -22.98
CA ALA A 22 6.25 7.48 -22.56
C ALA A 22 7.47 6.56 -22.45
N ARG A 23 7.60 5.86 -21.33
CA ARG A 23 8.64 4.85 -21.10
C ARG A 23 8.02 3.54 -20.62
N PRO A 24 8.57 2.38 -21.01
CA PRO A 24 8.13 1.09 -20.51
C PRO A 24 8.22 1.05 -18.98
N ASN A 25 7.21 0.50 -18.32
CA ASN A 25 7.22 0.30 -16.87
C ASN A 25 8.11 -0.91 -16.51
N PRO A 26 9.27 -0.72 -15.87
CA PRO A 26 10.16 -1.81 -15.48
C PRO A 26 9.55 -2.78 -14.47
N ALA A 27 8.54 -2.35 -13.69
CA ALA A 27 7.85 -3.18 -12.70
C ALA A 27 6.77 -4.08 -13.29
N TYR A 28 6.41 -3.89 -14.56
CA TYR A 28 5.38 -4.72 -15.18
C TYR A 28 5.86 -6.17 -15.30
N GLY A 29 5.10 -7.10 -14.71
CA GLY A 29 5.43 -8.53 -14.71
C GLY A 29 6.64 -8.93 -13.85
N LYS A 30 7.13 -8.04 -12.97
CA LYS A 30 8.18 -8.37 -12.00
C LYS A 30 7.55 -8.69 -10.65
N HIS A 31 8.10 -9.71 -9.98
CA HIS A 31 7.63 -10.13 -8.66
C HIS A 31 8.48 -9.51 -7.55
N MET A 32 7.85 -9.26 -6.40
CA MET A 32 8.57 -8.95 -5.16
C MET A 32 9.39 -10.17 -4.74
N GLN A 33 10.57 -9.92 -4.15
CA GLN A 33 11.47 -10.98 -3.74
C GLN A 33 11.00 -11.63 -2.45
N ASP A 34 10.51 -10.79 -1.53
CA ASP A 34 10.01 -11.23 -0.26
C ASP A 34 8.83 -10.35 0.17
N ALA A 35 7.83 -10.98 0.77
CA ALA A 35 6.65 -10.35 1.28
C ALA A 35 6.17 -11.15 2.49
N GLU A 36 6.49 -10.64 3.67
CA GLU A 36 6.07 -11.23 4.93
C GLU A 36 4.94 -10.38 5.51
N MET A 37 3.85 -11.04 5.94
CA MET A 37 2.76 -10.38 6.63
C MET A 37 2.41 -11.17 7.89
N PHE A 38 2.53 -10.51 9.03
CA PHE A 38 2.21 -11.09 10.33
C PHE A 38 0.92 -10.46 10.83
N THR A 39 -0.08 -11.30 11.08
CA THR A 39 -1.36 -10.87 11.64
C THR A 39 -1.63 -11.65 12.92
N ASN A 40 -1.78 -10.94 14.03
CA ASN A 40 -2.35 -11.49 15.25
C ASN A 40 -3.79 -11.00 15.36
N ALA A 41 -4.74 -11.90 15.60
CA ALA A 41 -6.14 -11.55 15.78
C ALA A 41 -6.74 -12.25 17.01
N ALA A 42 -7.48 -11.47 17.80
CA ALA A 42 -8.30 -11.96 18.90
C ALA A 42 -9.78 -11.85 18.50
N TYR A 43 -10.55 -12.88 18.85
CA TYR A 43 -12.00 -12.91 18.70
C TYR A 43 -12.65 -13.09 20.07
N MET A 44 -13.64 -12.26 20.37
CA MET A 44 -14.47 -12.42 21.56
C MET A 44 -15.94 -12.42 21.14
N ALA A 45 -16.70 -13.36 21.68
CA ALA A 45 -18.14 -13.45 21.49
C ALA A 45 -18.84 -13.60 22.84
N LEU A 46 -19.90 -12.81 23.02
CA LEU A 46 -20.80 -12.86 24.15
C LEU A 46 -22.11 -13.48 23.66
N ASN A 47 -22.32 -14.74 24.03
CA ASN A 47 -23.59 -15.43 23.77
C ASN A 47 -24.61 -15.00 24.81
N ILE A 48 -25.72 -14.44 24.36
CA ILE A 48 -26.83 -13.98 25.18
C ILE A 48 -28.07 -14.76 24.75
N TRP A 49 -28.75 -15.37 25.73
CA TRP A 49 -30.09 -15.95 25.50
C TRP A 49 -30.15 -17.01 24.40
N ASP A 50 -29.10 -17.83 24.24
CA ASP A 50 -29.05 -19.02 23.36
C ASP A 50 -29.22 -18.76 21.84
N ARG A 51 -29.59 -17.54 21.43
CA ARG A 51 -29.94 -17.18 20.05
C ARG A 51 -29.35 -15.86 19.56
N PHE A 52 -28.69 -15.10 20.43
CA PHE A 52 -28.04 -13.84 20.09
C PHE A 52 -26.59 -13.86 20.51
N ASP A 53 -25.69 -13.42 19.64
CA ASP A 53 -24.28 -13.25 19.96
C ASP A 53 -23.79 -11.88 19.53
N VAL A 54 -23.13 -11.17 20.45
CA VAL A 54 -22.36 -9.97 20.13
C VAL A 54 -20.90 -10.37 20.03
N PHE A 55 -20.25 -10.03 18.93
CA PHE A 55 -18.86 -10.38 18.70
C PHE A 55 -18.02 -9.16 18.37
N CYS A 56 -16.73 -9.22 18.73
CA CYS A 56 -15.73 -8.30 18.26
C CYS A 56 -14.46 -9.03 17.85
N THR A 57 -13.78 -8.49 16.85
CA THR A 57 -12.45 -8.93 16.43
C THR A 57 -11.49 -7.77 16.61
N LEU A 58 -10.32 -8.03 17.16
CA LEU A 58 -9.20 -7.11 17.15
C LEU A 58 -8.03 -7.79 16.45
N GLY A 59 -7.55 -7.21 15.36
CA GLY A 59 -6.38 -7.64 14.63
C GLY A 59 -5.27 -6.59 14.69
N ALA A 60 -4.03 -7.04 14.81
CA ALA A 60 -2.85 -6.23 14.59
C ALA A 60 -2.05 -6.86 13.45
N THR A 61 -1.79 -6.08 12.40
CA THR A 61 -1.03 -6.55 11.23
C THR A 61 0.21 -5.71 11.02
N THR A 62 1.32 -6.38 10.76
CA THR A 62 2.58 -5.81 10.25
C THR A 62 2.97 -6.50 8.96
N GLY A 63 3.55 -5.75 8.03
CA GLY A 63 4.06 -6.21 6.76
C GLY A 63 5.50 -5.78 6.54
N TYR A 64 6.27 -6.66 5.92
CA TYR A 64 7.59 -6.40 5.36
C TYR A 64 7.54 -6.73 3.87
N LEU A 65 7.96 -5.78 3.03
CA LEU A 65 8.07 -5.98 1.59
C LEU A 65 9.49 -5.68 1.15
N LYS A 66 10.14 -6.66 0.50
CA LYS A 66 11.46 -6.51 -0.11
C LYS A 66 11.38 -6.78 -1.59
N GLY A 67 11.95 -5.87 -2.37
CA GLY A 67 12.10 -6.09 -3.79
C GLY A 67 13.20 -5.25 -4.40
N ASN A 68 13.63 -5.67 -5.58
CA ASN A 68 14.50 -4.85 -6.40
C ASN A 68 13.72 -3.59 -6.85
N SER A 69 14.39 -2.46 -7.05
CA SER A 69 13.76 -1.25 -7.59
C SER A 69 13.10 -1.45 -8.95
N ALA A 70 13.51 -2.50 -9.69
CA ALA A 70 12.80 -2.99 -10.85
C ALA A 70 11.36 -3.44 -10.55
N SER A 71 11.05 -4.01 -9.37
CA SER A 71 9.67 -4.37 -8.97
C SER A 71 8.86 -3.21 -8.39
N PHE A 72 9.50 -2.08 -8.05
CA PHE A 72 8.85 -0.89 -7.49
C PHE A 72 8.79 0.32 -8.45
N ASN A 73 9.36 0.20 -9.66
CA ASN A 73 9.50 1.30 -10.63
C ASN A 73 9.92 2.62 -9.97
N LEU A 74 11.09 2.60 -9.33
CA LEU A 74 11.58 3.76 -8.62
C LEU A 74 12.13 4.80 -9.61
N VAL A 75 11.42 5.94 -9.72
CA VAL A 75 11.76 7.03 -10.64
C VAL A 75 12.15 8.28 -9.87
N GLY A 76 13.17 8.98 -10.35
CA GLY A 76 13.72 10.17 -9.70
C GLY A 76 14.06 11.27 -10.70
N LEU A 77 13.98 12.51 -10.22
CA LEU A 77 14.48 13.69 -10.93
C LEU A 77 15.89 14.01 -10.41
N PHE A 78 16.90 13.89 -11.27
CA PHE A 78 18.29 14.23 -10.93
C PHE A 78 18.77 15.42 -11.76
N GLY A 79 19.64 16.23 -11.15
CA GLY A 79 20.33 17.33 -11.84
C GLY A 79 19.44 18.53 -12.18
N THR A 80 18.31 18.68 -11.49
CA THR A 80 17.41 19.83 -11.68
C THR A 80 18.07 21.15 -11.26
N LYS A 81 17.92 22.19 -12.08
CA LYS A 81 18.34 23.58 -11.77
C LYS A 81 17.25 24.38 -11.07
N THR A 82 16.00 23.90 -11.13
CA THR A 82 14.89 24.50 -10.38
C THR A 82 15.21 24.47 -8.89
N GLN A 83 15.16 25.64 -8.25
CA GLN A 83 15.33 25.76 -6.80
C GLN A 83 14.21 25.04 -6.04
N ALA A 84 14.54 24.55 -4.84
CA ALA A 84 13.63 23.78 -4.01
C ALA A 84 12.28 24.47 -3.75
N SER A 85 12.30 25.79 -3.62
CA SER A 85 11.11 26.63 -3.40
C SER A 85 10.12 26.66 -4.57
N SER A 86 10.53 26.24 -5.77
CA SER A 86 9.75 26.36 -7.00
C SER A 86 9.40 25.01 -7.65
N PHE A 87 9.68 23.88 -6.98
CA PHE A 87 9.45 22.55 -7.55
C PHE A 87 7.99 22.30 -7.94
N ASN A 88 7.05 22.69 -7.08
CA ASN A 88 5.62 22.44 -7.27
C ASN A 88 5.02 23.23 -8.45
N THR A 89 5.64 24.34 -8.83
CA THR A 89 5.17 25.19 -9.94
C THR A 89 5.93 24.96 -11.25
N ALA A 90 7.07 24.27 -11.20
CA ALA A 90 7.93 24.05 -12.36
C ALA A 90 7.48 22.91 -13.30
N ASN A 91 6.50 22.09 -12.90
CA ASN A 91 5.96 20.97 -13.71
C ASN A 91 7.04 20.01 -14.25
N LEU A 92 7.98 19.64 -13.40
CA LEU A 92 9.12 18.81 -13.78
C LEU A 92 8.74 17.32 -13.79
N PHE A 93 9.22 16.60 -14.80
CA PHE A 93 9.04 15.15 -14.90
C PHE A 93 10.29 14.39 -14.46
N PRO A 94 10.16 13.30 -13.67
CA PRO A 94 11.30 12.44 -13.34
C PRO A 94 12.05 11.97 -14.60
N ASN A 95 13.38 12.06 -14.61
CA ASN A 95 14.22 11.78 -15.78
C ASN A 95 14.97 10.45 -15.71
N THR A 96 15.07 9.84 -14.53
CA THR A 96 15.79 8.58 -14.33
C THR A 96 14.90 7.51 -13.71
N ALA A 97 15.20 6.26 -14.02
CA ALA A 97 14.70 5.10 -13.30
C ALA A 97 15.88 4.39 -12.64
N LEU A 98 15.70 3.98 -11.38
CA LEU A 98 16.69 3.21 -10.65
C LEU A 98 16.39 1.73 -10.88
N ASN A 99 17.33 1.00 -11.50
CA ASN A 99 17.17 -0.40 -11.87
C ASN A 99 17.96 -1.40 -10.99
N GLN A 100 18.85 -0.90 -10.12
CA GLN A 100 19.72 -1.72 -9.27
C GLN A 100 19.64 -1.32 -7.78
N ALA A 101 18.61 -0.60 -7.38
CA ALA A 101 18.39 -0.30 -5.98
C ALA A 101 17.62 -1.44 -5.31
N VAL A 102 17.81 -1.59 -4.01
CA VAL A 102 16.99 -2.47 -3.17
C VAL A 102 15.99 -1.58 -2.44
N VAL A 103 14.73 -1.95 -2.48
CA VAL A 103 13.64 -1.24 -1.83
C VAL A 103 13.10 -2.13 -0.71
N GLU A 104 13.15 -1.61 0.51
CA GLU A 104 12.62 -2.26 1.71
C GLU A 104 11.56 -1.36 2.33
N LEU A 105 10.33 -1.86 2.41
CA LEU A 105 9.22 -1.18 3.06
C LEU A 105 8.87 -1.93 4.34
N TYR A 106 8.92 -1.21 5.45
CA TYR A 106 8.45 -1.67 6.74
C TYR A 106 7.14 -0.94 7.03
N THR A 107 6.06 -1.68 7.22
CA THR A 107 4.81 -1.07 7.68
C THR A 107 4.78 -1.10 9.20
N ASP A 108 4.39 0.01 9.82
CA ASP A 108 4.09 0.02 11.24
C ASP A 108 2.95 -0.97 11.57
N THR A 109 2.93 -1.46 12.80
CA THR A 109 1.81 -2.27 13.30
C THR A 109 0.54 -1.45 13.25
N THR A 110 -0.44 -1.90 12.46
CA THR A 110 -1.72 -1.21 12.33
C THR A 110 -2.84 -2.09 12.87
N PHE A 111 -3.68 -1.46 13.70
CA PHE A 111 -4.82 -2.13 14.30
C PHE A 111 -6.02 -2.08 13.36
N ALA A 112 -6.63 -3.24 13.14
CA ALA A 112 -7.92 -3.41 12.50
C ALA A 112 -8.89 -3.98 13.53
N TRP A 113 -10.12 -3.53 13.55
CA TRP A 113 -11.11 -4.06 14.46
C TRP A 113 -12.47 -4.16 13.77
N SER A 114 -13.29 -5.08 14.29
CA SER A 114 -14.68 -5.15 13.90
C SER A 114 -15.55 -5.45 15.11
N VAL A 115 -16.77 -4.96 15.07
CA VAL A 115 -17.83 -5.28 16.02
C VAL A 115 -19.04 -5.74 15.23
N GLY A 116 -19.75 -6.72 15.73
CA GLY A 116 -20.93 -7.22 15.09
C GLY A 116 -21.86 -7.92 16.05
N ALA A 117 -23.05 -8.20 15.55
CA ALA A 117 -24.04 -8.98 16.26
C ALA A 117 -24.68 -9.96 15.27
N ARG A 118 -24.95 -11.17 15.74
CA ARG A 118 -25.68 -12.19 15.00
C ARG A 118 -26.85 -12.68 15.85
N ALA A 119 -27.94 -12.98 15.17
CA ALA A 119 -29.19 -13.42 15.79
C ALA A 119 -29.81 -14.54 14.97
N ALA A 120 -30.29 -15.59 15.62
CA ALA A 120 -31.18 -16.58 15.02
C ALA A 120 -32.62 -16.01 15.00
N LEU A 121 -33.16 -15.80 13.80
CA LEU A 121 -34.50 -15.23 13.58
C LEU A 121 -35.57 -16.31 13.51
N TRP A 122 -35.22 -17.50 13.02
CA TRP A 122 -36.15 -18.61 12.87
C TRP A 122 -35.42 -19.94 12.95
N GLU A 123 -36.03 -20.91 13.62
CA GLU A 123 -35.54 -22.28 13.70
C GLU A 123 -36.69 -23.24 13.39
N CYS A 124 -36.48 -24.18 12.48
CA CYS A 124 -37.37 -25.31 12.27
C CYS A 124 -36.55 -26.57 11.98
N GLY A 125 -36.71 -27.57 12.84
CA GLY A 125 -36.00 -28.84 12.70
C GLY A 125 -34.48 -28.65 12.67
N CYS A 126 -33.85 -29.02 11.55
CA CYS A 126 -32.39 -28.94 11.36
C CYS A 126 -31.91 -27.61 10.72
N ALA A 127 -32.79 -26.63 10.52
CA ALA A 127 -32.48 -25.37 9.84
C ALA A 127 -32.68 -24.16 10.75
N THR A 128 -31.65 -23.34 10.87
CA THR A 128 -31.67 -22.03 11.55
C THR A 128 -31.43 -20.94 10.51
N LEU A 129 -32.35 -19.98 10.44
CA LEU A 129 -32.22 -18.76 9.65
C LEU A 129 -31.91 -17.60 10.61
N GLY A 130 -30.86 -16.85 10.31
CA GLY A 130 -30.40 -15.74 11.15
C GLY A 130 -29.89 -14.57 10.31
N ALA A 131 -29.64 -13.46 11.00
CA ALA A 131 -29.03 -12.26 10.42
C ALA A 131 -27.78 -11.89 11.21
N SER A 132 -26.77 -11.39 10.51
CA SER A 132 -25.55 -10.85 11.10
C SER A 132 -25.26 -9.47 10.56
N PHE A 133 -24.89 -8.56 11.45
CA PHE A 133 -24.41 -7.22 11.10
C PHE A 133 -23.00 -7.09 11.62
N GLN A 134 -22.09 -6.55 10.80
CA GLN A 134 -20.70 -6.32 11.18
C GLN A 134 -20.27 -4.96 10.68
N TYR A 135 -19.67 -4.18 11.58
CA TYR A 135 -18.95 -2.97 11.26
C TYR A 135 -17.46 -3.23 11.44
N ALA A 136 -16.70 -3.05 10.37
CA ALA A 136 -15.25 -3.20 10.38
C ALA A 136 -14.58 -1.87 10.05
N GLN A 137 -13.52 -1.55 10.79
CA GLN A 137 -12.68 -0.39 10.53
C GLN A 137 -11.20 -0.79 10.56
N SER A 138 -10.51 -0.43 9.48
CA SER A 138 -9.05 -0.51 9.39
C SER A 138 -8.52 0.81 8.84
N LYS A 139 -7.47 1.37 9.45
CA LYS A 139 -6.73 2.52 8.92
C LYS A 139 -5.23 2.21 8.85
N PRO A 140 -4.80 1.28 7.97
CA PRO A 140 -3.39 1.03 7.79
C PRO A 140 -2.73 2.28 7.23
N LYS A 141 -1.66 2.75 7.88
CA LYS A 141 -0.79 3.79 7.36
C LYS A 141 0.44 3.10 6.77
N VAL A 142 0.85 3.56 5.59
CA VAL A 142 2.07 3.14 4.90
C VAL A 142 3.07 4.29 4.99
#